data_AF-A0A6N1XI02-F1
#
_entry.id   AF-A0A6N1XI02-F1
#
_cell.length_a   1.000
_cell.length_b   1.000
_cell.length_c   1.000
_cell.angle_alpha   90.00
_cell.angle_beta   90.00
_cell.angle_gamma   90.00
#
_symmetry.space_group_name_H-M   'P 1'
#
loop_
_entity.id
_entity.type
_entity.pdbx_description
1 polymer ?
#
loop_
_entity_poly.entity_id
_entity_poly.type
_entity_poly.pdbx_seq_one_letter_code
_entity_poly.pdbx_strand_id
1 'polypeptide(L)'
;MFKQPVGAPLFLGPEGFAGDQQADRRVHGGPEKAVHLYPAAHYARLAEKFPEAAGKLRPGSLGENISSTTLDETRVRVGDVFRLGAAQLQLCQPRSPCWKIDDRFGVDGMAAFIAEQRLTGWYFRVVQPGEVAPDANLELLEPAADALTLADAMLLWQDHRPPLDALRRLAATPGIASGWQRKMLERLAWLEKQPGASLPPAPAFHVKPETF
;
A
#
# COMPACT_ATOMS: atom_id res chain seq x y z
N MET A 1 -2.16 13.64 14.63
CA MET A 1 -1.51 14.74 13.88
C MET A 1 -1.26 14.28 12.43
N PHE A 2 -1.56 15.14 11.45
CA PHE A 2 -1.25 14.89 10.03
C PHE A 2 0.17 15.33 9.71
N LYS A 3 0.79 14.71 8.69
CA LYS A 3 2.07 15.20 8.17
C LYS A 3 1.86 16.60 7.57
N GLN A 4 2.88 17.45 7.70
CA GLN A 4 2.86 18.82 7.22
C GLN A 4 3.83 18.98 6.05
N PRO A 5 3.56 19.90 5.11
CA PRO A 5 4.53 20.27 4.08
C PRO A 5 5.84 20.74 4.70
N VAL A 6 6.95 20.42 4.02
CA VAL A 6 8.30 20.84 4.43
C VAL A 6 8.73 22.06 3.63
N GLY A 7 9.42 23.00 4.26
CA GLY A 7 9.88 24.25 3.64
C GLY A 7 11.38 24.30 3.35
N ALA A 8 12.12 23.25 3.68
CA ALA A 8 13.57 23.16 3.52
C ALA A 8 13.97 21.75 3.09
N PRO A 9 15.15 21.58 2.45
CA PRO A 9 15.67 20.27 2.12
C PRO A 9 15.82 19.37 3.36
N LEU A 10 15.56 18.08 3.17
CA LEU A 10 15.71 17.07 4.22
C LEU A 10 16.59 15.93 3.71
N PHE A 11 17.40 15.37 4.62
CA PHE A 11 18.13 14.15 4.33
C PHE A 11 17.18 12.94 4.40
N LEU A 12 17.20 12.11 3.35
CA LEU A 12 16.45 10.87 3.27
C LEU A 12 17.41 9.68 3.49
N GLY A 13 17.33 9.10 4.67
CA GLY A 13 18.15 7.96 5.09
C GLY A 13 17.44 6.61 4.92
N PRO A 14 18.12 5.49 5.23
CA PRO A 14 17.57 4.14 5.09
C PRO A 14 16.24 3.89 5.82
N GLU A 15 15.99 4.63 6.90
CA GLU A 15 14.75 4.50 7.70
C GLU A 15 13.69 5.57 7.37
N GLY A 16 13.97 6.50 6.46
CA GLY A 16 13.05 7.59 6.08
C GLY A 16 13.67 8.98 6.20
N PHE A 17 12.82 10.00 6.10
CA PHE A 17 13.22 11.41 6.18
C PHE A 17 13.68 11.79 7.59
N ALA A 18 14.75 12.58 7.68
CA ALA A 18 15.21 13.16 8.94
C ALA A 18 14.08 14.00 9.58
N GLY A 19 13.83 13.79 10.88
CA GLY A 19 12.76 14.45 11.62
C GLY A 19 11.38 13.82 11.46
N ASP A 20 11.22 12.81 10.61
CA ASP A 20 9.96 12.09 10.46
C ASP A 20 9.75 11.05 11.57
N GLN A 21 8.61 11.12 12.25
CA GLN A 21 8.26 10.19 13.31
C GLN A 21 7.46 9.01 12.74
N GLN A 22 8.00 7.79 12.86
CA GLN A 22 7.26 6.55 12.63
C GLN A 22 6.53 6.15 13.91
N ALA A 23 5.20 6.23 13.90
CA ALA A 23 4.37 6.06 15.10
C ALA A 23 4.56 4.71 15.83
N ASP A 24 4.89 3.64 15.10
CA ASP A 24 5.24 2.34 15.68
C ASP A 24 6.27 1.66 14.77
N ARG A 25 7.54 1.62 15.19
CA ARG A 25 8.62 1.01 14.39
C ARG A 25 8.49 -0.50 14.21
N ARG A 26 7.73 -1.20 15.06
CA ARG A 26 7.52 -2.66 14.92
C ARG A 26 6.57 -3.00 13.79
N VAL A 27 5.60 -2.13 13.48
CA VAL A 27 4.50 -2.41 12.55
C VAL A 27 4.45 -1.44 11.37
N HIS A 28 4.80 -0.16 11.60
CA HIS A 28 4.64 0.96 10.68
C HIS A 28 5.97 1.65 10.35
N GLY A 29 7.07 0.91 10.39
CA GLY A 29 8.41 1.44 10.11
C GLY A 29 9.40 0.39 9.61
N GLY A 30 10.66 0.79 9.60
CA GLY A 30 11.79 0.01 9.10
C GLY A 30 12.13 0.28 7.64
N PRO A 31 13.25 -0.29 7.13
CA PRO A 31 13.79 0.08 5.82
C PRO A 31 12.85 -0.16 4.64
N GLU A 32 11.96 -1.15 4.73
CA GLU A 32 10.97 -1.45 3.68
C GLU A 32 9.71 -0.58 3.76
N LYS A 33 9.65 0.35 4.72
CA LYS A 33 8.55 1.30 4.94
C LYS A 33 9.07 2.72 5.17
N ALA A 34 10.24 3.03 4.59
CA ALA A 34 10.95 4.28 4.81
C ALA A 34 10.17 5.50 4.28
N VAL A 35 9.51 5.36 3.12
CA VAL A 35 8.75 6.44 2.49
C VAL A 35 7.39 5.92 2.04
N HIS A 36 6.32 6.54 2.52
CA HIS A 36 4.95 6.26 2.08
C HIS A 36 4.54 7.25 0.99
N LEU A 37 4.00 6.75 -0.12
CA LEU A 37 3.38 7.56 -1.17
C LEU A 37 1.89 7.24 -1.26
N TYR A 38 1.08 8.29 -1.36
CA TYR A 38 -0.37 8.19 -1.54
C TYR A 38 -0.83 9.04 -2.74
N PRO A 39 -1.50 8.45 -3.75
CA PRO A 39 -2.03 9.21 -4.89
C PRO A 39 -3.07 10.25 -4.46
N ALA A 40 -2.87 11.50 -4.87
CA ALA A 40 -3.72 12.62 -4.49
C ALA A 40 -5.16 12.46 -5.00
N ALA A 41 -5.35 11.80 -6.15
CA ALA A 41 -6.67 11.54 -6.72
C ALA A 41 -7.56 10.69 -5.81
N HIS A 42 -6.97 9.85 -4.94
CA HIS A 42 -7.74 9.00 -4.03
C HIS A 42 -8.49 9.80 -2.97
N TYR A 43 -8.04 11.02 -2.64
CA TYR A 43 -8.74 11.89 -1.69
C TYR A 43 -10.15 12.26 -2.14
N ALA A 44 -10.35 12.50 -3.44
CA ALA A 44 -11.67 12.81 -3.98
C ALA A 44 -12.63 11.63 -3.79
N ARG A 45 -12.17 10.41 -4.07
CA ARG A 45 -12.95 9.18 -3.87
C ARG A 45 -13.29 8.94 -2.40
N LEU A 46 -12.36 9.24 -1.50
CA LEU A 46 -12.62 9.16 -0.06
C LEU A 46 -13.61 10.23 0.41
N ALA A 47 -13.50 11.46 -0.08
CA ALA A 47 -14.41 12.54 0.28
C ALA A 47 -15.84 12.29 -0.23
N GLU A 48 -15.97 11.68 -1.41
CA GLU A 48 -17.26 11.24 -1.94
C GLU A 48 -17.91 10.16 -1.06
N LYS A 49 -17.11 9.17 -0.61
CA LYS A 49 -17.62 8.07 0.22
C LYS A 49 -17.88 8.47 1.68
N PHE A 50 -17.07 9.39 2.22
CA PHE A 50 -17.07 9.83 3.62
C PHE A 50 -17.16 11.36 3.69
N PRO A 51 -18.30 11.96 3.33
CA PRO A 51 -18.47 13.41 3.26
C PRO A 51 -18.19 14.12 4.59
N GLU A 52 -18.48 13.47 5.72
CA GLU A 52 -18.21 13.97 7.07
C GLU A 52 -16.71 14.11 7.37
N ALA A 53 -15.84 13.36 6.66
CA ALA A 53 -14.39 13.44 6.76
C ALA A 53 -13.76 14.35 5.70
N ALA A 54 -14.52 14.85 4.71
CA ALA A 54 -14.01 15.58 3.54
C ALA A 54 -13.09 16.75 3.91
N GLY A 55 -13.44 17.54 4.93
CA GLY A 55 -12.62 18.68 5.38
C GLY A 55 -11.24 18.29 5.95
N LYS A 56 -11.03 17.01 6.28
CA LYS A 56 -9.74 16.47 6.79
C LYS A 56 -8.94 15.74 5.71
N LEU A 57 -9.55 15.40 4.57
CA LEU A 57 -8.94 14.62 3.49
C LEU A 57 -8.12 15.53 2.57
N ARG A 58 -6.81 15.58 2.83
CA ARG A 58 -5.85 16.42 2.11
C ARG A 58 -4.46 15.78 2.17
N PRO A 59 -3.51 16.16 1.27
CA PRO A 59 -2.14 15.67 1.34
C PRO A 59 -1.54 15.73 2.76
N GLY A 60 -0.90 14.64 3.16
CA GLY A 60 -0.35 14.35 4.48
C GLY A 60 -1.35 13.72 5.46
N SER A 61 -2.64 13.69 5.13
CA SER A 61 -3.66 13.22 6.09
C SER A 61 -3.73 11.70 6.21
N LEU A 62 -3.29 10.95 5.19
CA LEU A 62 -3.19 9.48 5.24
C LEU A 62 -1.85 9.00 5.83
N GLY A 63 -1.00 9.94 6.26
CA GLY A 63 0.31 9.68 6.85
C GLY A 63 1.38 9.41 5.80
N GLU A 64 1.20 9.87 4.58
CA GLU A 64 2.16 9.79 3.48
C GLU A 64 3.23 10.87 3.53
N ASN A 65 4.44 10.50 3.15
CA ASN A 65 5.55 11.43 2.94
C ASN A 65 5.39 12.16 1.60
N ILE A 66 4.88 11.48 0.58
CA ILE A 66 4.74 11.98 -0.78
C ILE A 66 3.29 11.85 -1.21
N SER A 67 2.69 12.95 -1.66
CA SER A 67 1.40 12.93 -2.35
C SER A 67 1.64 13.23 -3.82
N SER A 68 1.26 12.31 -4.71
CA SER A 68 1.50 12.44 -6.15
C SER A 68 0.20 12.70 -6.91
N THR A 69 0.24 13.65 -7.85
CA THR A 69 -0.86 13.92 -8.81
C THR A 69 -0.71 13.17 -10.13
N THR A 70 0.45 12.54 -10.36
CA THR A 70 0.81 11.94 -11.66
C THR A 70 0.94 10.41 -11.59
N LEU A 71 1.12 9.85 -10.39
CA LEU A 71 1.29 8.43 -10.18
C LEU A 71 0.10 7.85 -9.40
N ASP A 72 -0.35 6.69 -9.85
CA ASP A 72 -1.27 5.80 -9.14
C ASP A 72 -0.77 4.35 -9.26
N GLU A 73 -1.47 3.42 -8.62
CA GLU A 73 -1.11 2.00 -8.56
C GLU A 73 -1.06 1.33 -9.96
N THR A 74 -1.72 1.89 -10.98
CA THR A 74 -1.72 1.34 -12.35
C THR A 74 -0.46 1.73 -13.14
N ARG A 75 0.25 2.77 -12.69
CA ARG A 75 1.41 3.35 -13.41
C ARG A 75 2.76 2.91 -12.86
N VAL A 76 2.77 2.19 -11.75
CA VAL A 76 3.98 1.76 -11.04
C VAL A 76 4.00 0.24 -10.87
N ARG A 77 5.19 -0.35 -10.74
CA ARG A 77 5.40 -1.79 -10.57
C ARG A 77 6.23 -2.07 -9.33
N VAL A 78 6.03 -3.24 -8.74
CA VAL A 78 6.89 -3.72 -7.66
C VAL A 78 8.30 -3.92 -8.19
N GLY A 79 9.27 -3.25 -7.58
CA GLY A 79 10.66 -3.24 -7.99
C GLY A 79 11.11 -1.98 -8.75
N ASP A 80 10.19 -1.13 -9.22
CA ASP A 80 10.55 0.14 -9.88
C ASP A 80 11.48 0.98 -8.98
N VAL A 81 12.55 1.53 -9.56
CA VAL A 81 13.47 2.45 -8.88
C VAL A 81 13.27 3.87 -9.40
N PHE A 82 13.01 4.79 -8.48
CA PHE A 82 12.82 6.21 -8.74
C PHE A 82 13.95 7.04 -8.14
N ARG A 83 14.33 8.10 -8.84
CA ARG A 83 15.12 9.21 -8.29
C ARG A 83 14.20 10.19 -7.59
N LEU A 84 14.65 10.71 -6.45
CA LEU A 84 14.06 11.84 -5.75
C LEU A 84 15.18 12.72 -5.21
N GLY A 85 15.46 13.85 -5.87
CA GLY A 85 16.64 14.66 -5.55
C GLY A 85 17.93 13.85 -5.72
N ALA A 86 18.75 13.77 -4.66
CA ALA A 86 19.96 12.95 -4.61
C ALA A 86 19.74 11.51 -4.09
N ALA A 87 18.50 11.17 -3.70
CA ALA A 87 18.14 9.84 -3.21
C ALA A 87 17.58 8.95 -4.32
N GLN A 88 17.65 7.63 -4.11
CA GLN A 88 16.99 6.63 -4.93
C GLN A 88 16.10 5.72 -4.08
N LEU A 89 14.91 5.44 -4.60
CA LEU A 89 13.81 4.78 -3.91
C LEU A 89 13.30 3.60 -4.73
N GLN A 90 13.18 2.42 -4.11
CA GLN A 90 12.61 1.24 -4.77
C GLN A 90 11.24 0.90 -4.21
N LEU A 91 10.23 0.77 -5.08
CA LEU A 91 8.88 0.35 -4.69
C LEU A 91 8.94 -1.11 -4.24
N CYS A 92 8.52 -1.40 -3.00
CA CYS A 92 8.65 -2.75 -2.46
C CYS A 92 7.35 -3.38 -1.96
N GLN A 93 6.33 -2.60 -1.60
CA GLN A 93 5.05 -3.14 -1.14
C GLN A 93 3.92 -2.11 -1.20
N PRO A 94 2.66 -2.53 -1.39
CA PRO A 94 1.52 -1.67 -1.13
C PRO A 94 1.38 -1.42 0.38
N ARG A 95 0.71 -0.33 0.74
CA ARG A 95 0.41 -0.01 2.13
C ARG A 95 -0.75 -0.87 2.62
N SER A 96 -0.64 -1.45 3.81
CA SER A 96 -1.80 -2.06 4.47
C SER A 96 -2.56 -0.98 5.26
N PRO A 97 -3.83 -0.68 4.94
CA PRO A 97 -4.65 0.19 5.78
C PRO A 97 -4.87 -0.46 7.15
N CYS A 98 -5.11 0.36 8.18
CA CYS A 98 -5.35 -0.12 9.54
C CYS A 98 -6.39 0.77 10.24
N TRP A 99 -6.99 0.27 11.31
CA TRP A 99 -8.03 0.96 12.09
C TRP A 99 -7.65 2.36 12.58
N LYS A 100 -6.35 2.67 12.73
CA LYS A 100 -5.88 4.03 13.07
C LYS A 100 -6.25 5.09 12.03
N ILE A 101 -6.68 4.69 10.83
CA ILE A 101 -7.27 5.59 9.83
C ILE A 101 -8.64 6.05 10.32
N ASP A 102 -9.51 5.12 10.68
CA ASP A 102 -10.88 5.37 11.13
C ASP A 102 -10.88 6.31 12.34
N ASP A 103 -10.10 6.00 13.38
CA ASP A 103 -9.86 6.85 14.54
C ASP A 103 -9.40 8.28 14.18
N ARG A 104 -8.49 8.38 13.21
CA ARG A 104 -7.89 9.65 12.80
C ARG A 104 -8.91 10.55 12.11
N PHE A 105 -9.82 9.98 11.32
CA PHE A 105 -10.84 10.74 10.61
C PHE A 105 -12.13 10.88 11.42
N GLY A 106 -12.35 10.01 12.42
CA GLY A 106 -13.55 9.95 13.24
C GLY A 106 -14.72 9.32 12.48
N VAL A 107 -14.44 8.37 11.59
CA VAL A 107 -15.43 7.69 10.74
C VAL A 107 -15.08 6.22 10.64
N ASP A 108 -16.09 5.37 10.77
CA ASP A 108 -15.92 3.92 10.69
C ASP A 108 -15.89 3.43 9.24
N GLY A 109 -15.07 2.43 8.96
CA GLY A 109 -15.05 1.72 7.69
C GLY A 109 -14.20 2.37 6.60
N MET A 110 -13.51 3.48 6.88
CA MET A 110 -12.59 4.10 5.91
C MET A 110 -11.42 3.20 5.56
N ALA A 111 -10.80 2.54 6.56
CA ALA A 111 -9.72 1.59 6.35
C ALA A 111 -10.17 0.38 5.53
N ALA A 112 -11.38 -0.13 5.79
CA ALA A 112 -11.98 -1.22 5.03
C ALA A 112 -12.23 -0.81 3.58
N PHE A 113 -12.85 0.35 3.36
CA PHE A 113 -13.09 0.88 2.02
C PHE A 113 -11.79 1.09 1.24
N ILE A 114 -10.75 1.66 1.87
CA ILE A 114 -9.42 1.80 1.26
C ILE A 114 -8.86 0.44 0.83
N ALA A 115 -8.99 -0.59 1.67
CA ALA A 115 -8.55 -1.94 1.33
C ALA A 115 -9.34 -2.50 0.14
N GLU A 116 -10.66 -2.53 0.24
CA GLU A 116 -11.57 -3.08 -0.77
C GLU A 116 -11.40 -2.41 -2.15
N GLN A 117 -11.23 -1.09 -2.14
CA GLN A 117 -11.09 -0.28 -3.36
C GLN A 117 -9.64 -0.17 -3.84
N ARG A 118 -8.68 -0.78 -3.13
CA ARG A 118 -7.23 -0.75 -3.45
C ARG A 118 -6.66 0.67 -3.49
N LEU A 119 -7.21 1.59 -2.71
CA LEU A 119 -6.77 3.00 -2.63
C LEU A 119 -5.65 3.16 -1.60
N THR A 120 -4.66 2.28 -1.61
CA THR A 120 -3.78 2.15 -0.45
C THR A 120 -2.57 3.07 -0.51
N GLY A 121 -2.11 3.44 -1.71
CA GLY A 121 -0.73 3.88 -1.88
C GLY A 121 0.28 2.76 -1.58
N TRP A 122 1.55 3.11 -1.46
CA TRP A 122 2.64 2.15 -1.32
C TRP A 122 3.84 2.68 -0.55
N TYR A 123 4.76 1.77 -0.25
CA TYR A 123 6.02 2.08 0.40
C TYR A 123 7.21 1.91 -0.56
N PHE A 124 8.14 2.84 -0.45
CA PHE A 124 9.49 2.70 -0.95
C PHE A 124 10.45 2.32 0.18
N ARG A 125 11.46 1.53 -0.18
CA ARG A 125 12.73 1.44 0.53
C ARG A 125 13.73 2.41 -0.09
N VAL A 126 14.66 2.92 0.71
CA VAL A 126 15.76 3.77 0.23
C VAL A 126 16.92 2.88 -0.20
N VAL A 127 17.25 2.89 -1.49
CA VAL A 127 18.39 2.12 -2.04
C VAL A 127 19.66 2.99 -2.13
N GLN A 128 19.49 4.30 -2.26
CA GLN A 128 20.57 5.28 -2.12
C GLN A 128 20.08 6.47 -1.27
N PRO A 129 20.66 6.70 -0.08
CA PRO A 129 20.37 7.89 0.72
C PRO A 129 20.81 9.18 0.02
N GLY A 130 20.15 10.29 0.33
CA GLY A 130 20.50 11.59 -0.25
C GLY A 130 19.64 12.73 0.25
N GLU A 131 20.04 13.95 -0.09
CA GLU A 131 19.27 15.16 0.19
C GLU A 131 18.13 15.34 -0.82
N VAL A 132 16.97 15.74 -0.31
CA VAL A 132 15.74 15.94 -1.08
C VAL A 132 15.20 17.34 -0.81
N ALA A 133 15.13 18.16 -1.84
CA ALA A 133 14.51 19.48 -1.78
C ALA A 133 12.96 19.37 -1.81
N PRO A 134 12.22 20.36 -1.26
CA PRO A 134 10.75 20.33 -1.25
C PRO A 134 10.08 20.25 -2.63
N ASP A 135 10.76 20.72 -3.68
CA ASP A 135 10.31 20.74 -5.07
C ASP A 135 10.84 19.56 -5.92
N ALA A 136 11.54 18.62 -5.29
CA ALA A 136 12.05 17.43 -5.96
C ALA A 136 10.90 16.55 -6.48
N ASN A 137 11.01 16.14 -7.75
CA ASN A 137 10.05 15.25 -8.38
C ASN A 137 10.55 13.81 -8.40
N LEU A 138 9.61 12.87 -8.44
CA LEU A 138 9.90 11.45 -8.68
C LEU A 138 10.14 11.22 -10.17
N GLU A 139 11.30 10.68 -10.50
CA GLU A 139 11.66 10.30 -11.86
C GLU A 139 11.98 8.80 -11.90
N LEU A 140 11.33 8.05 -12.78
CA LEU A 140 11.59 6.62 -12.93
C LEU A 140 12.98 6.43 -13.57
N LEU A 141 13.89 5.77 -12.85
CA LEU A 141 15.24 5.44 -13.31
C LEU A 141 15.31 4.03 -13.90
N GLU A 142 14.80 3.05 -13.15
CA GLU A 142 14.89 1.63 -13.53
C GLU A 142 13.48 1.02 -13.48
N PRO A 143 12.84 0.81 -14.64
CA PRO A 143 11.55 0.14 -14.70
C PRO A 143 11.67 -1.36 -14.43
N ALA A 144 10.83 -1.90 -13.56
CA ALA A 144 10.67 -3.33 -13.36
C ALA A 144 9.75 -3.92 -14.44
N ALA A 145 10.17 -3.88 -15.70
CA ALA A 145 9.31 -4.14 -16.87
C ALA A 145 8.56 -5.49 -16.84
N ASP A 146 9.18 -6.54 -16.29
CA ASP A 146 8.60 -7.88 -16.20
C ASP A 146 7.69 -8.09 -14.98
N ALA A 147 7.62 -7.11 -14.07
CA ALA A 147 6.78 -7.17 -12.89
C ALA A 147 5.35 -6.71 -13.21
N LEU A 148 4.39 -7.23 -12.43
CA LEU A 148 3.02 -6.74 -12.44
C LEU A 148 2.99 -5.27 -12.02
N THR A 149 2.01 -4.53 -12.55
CA THR A 149 1.65 -3.23 -11.96
C THR A 149 1.26 -3.44 -10.50
N LEU A 150 1.42 -2.42 -9.66
CA LEU A 150 1.01 -2.51 -8.27
C LEU A 150 -0.49 -2.78 -8.17
N ALA A 151 -1.30 -2.19 -9.06
CA ALA A 151 -2.74 -2.47 -9.14
C ALA A 151 -3.03 -3.95 -9.42
N ASP A 152 -2.35 -4.58 -10.38
CA ASP A 152 -2.52 -6.00 -10.71
C ASP A 152 -2.02 -6.90 -9.58
N ALA A 153 -0.90 -6.55 -8.94
CA ALA A 153 -0.37 -7.26 -7.79
C ALA A 153 -1.36 -7.23 -6.61
N MET A 154 -1.98 -6.07 -6.36
CA MET A 154 -3.00 -5.91 -5.33
C MET A 154 -4.29 -6.68 -5.66
N LEU A 155 -4.70 -6.70 -6.93
CA LEU A 155 -5.86 -7.47 -7.37
C LEU A 155 -5.62 -8.98 -7.18
N LEU A 156 -4.46 -9.48 -7.61
CA LEU A 156 -4.07 -10.88 -7.42
C LEU A 156 -4.00 -11.25 -5.93
N TRP A 157 -3.52 -10.33 -5.09
CA TRP A 157 -3.47 -10.54 -3.65
C TRP A 157 -4.88 -10.60 -3.01
N GLN A 158 -5.85 -9.85 -3.53
CA GLN A 158 -7.22 -9.80 -2.98
C GLN A 158 -8.10 -10.97 -3.42
N ASP A 159 -7.81 -11.58 -4.57
CA ASP A 159 -8.52 -12.78 -5.02
C ASP A 159 -8.46 -13.84 -3.92
N HIS A 160 -9.59 -14.46 -3.54
CA HIS A 160 -9.64 -15.48 -2.50
C HIS A 160 -8.85 -16.74 -2.90
N ARG A 161 -8.90 -17.12 -4.18
CA ARG A 161 -8.27 -18.33 -4.74
C ARG A 161 -7.48 -17.98 -6.02
N PRO A 162 -6.38 -17.21 -5.90
CA PRO A 162 -5.60 -16.81 -7.06
C PRO A 162 -4.93 -18.01 -7.74
N PRO A 163 -4.61 -17.94 -9.04
CA PRO A 163 -3.78 -18.93 -9.70
C PRO A 163 -2.44 -19.07 -8.96
N LEU A 164 -2.11 -20.30 -8.52
CA LEU A 164 -0.94 -20.54 -7.67
C LEU A 164 0.37 -20.10 -8.34
N ASP A 165 0.50 -20.32 -9.65
CA ASP A 165 1.68 -19.90 -10.41
C ASP A 165 1.82 -18.38 -10.47
N ALA A 166 0.71 -17.66 -10.58
CA ALA A 166 0.72 -16.20 -10.56
C ALA A 166 1.15 -15.67 -9.18
N LEU A 167 0.60 -16.23 -8.09
CA LEU A 167 0.99 -15.85 -6.73
C LEU A 167 2.46 -16.22 -6.43
N ARG A 168 2.95 -17.35 -6.95
CA ARG A 168 4.36 -17.76 -6.84
C ARG A 168 5.29 -16.80 -7.59
N ARG A 169 4.91 -16.38 -8.81
CA ARG A 169 5.65 -15.36 -9.57
C ARG A 169 5.68 -14.03 -8.84
N LEU A 170 4.56 -13.57 -8.29
CA LEU A 170 4.51 -12.34 -7.51
C LEU A 170 5.40 -12.40 -6.26
N ALA A 171 5.42 -13.53 -5.55
CA ALA A 171 6.31 -13.74 -4.40
C ALA A 171 7.80 -13.73 -4.78
N ALA A 172 8.12 -14.10 -6.03
CA ALA A 172 9.47 -14.12 -6.57
C ALA A 172 9.89 -12.81 -7.25
N THR A 173 9.01 -11.80 -7.32
CA THR A 173 9.30 -10.51 -7.96
C THR A 173 10.52 -9.82 -7.32
N PRO A 174 11.57 -9.52 -8.08
CA PRO A 174 12.70 -8.75 -7.57
C PRO A 174 12.24 -7.42 -6.95
N GLY A 175 12.79 -7.08 -5.78
CA GLY A 175 12.44 -5.83 -5.09
C GLY A 175 11.22 -5.91 -4.17
N ILE A 176 10.44 -7.01 -4.16
CA ILE A 176 9.34 -7.19 -3.20
C ILE A 176 9.81 -7.12 -1.74
N ALA A 177 8.98 -6.60 -0.85
CA ALA A 177 9.28 -6.56 0.58
C ALA A 177 9.30 -7.96 1.19
N SER A 178 10.30 -8.23 2.03
CA SER A 178 10.50 -9.52 2.70
C SER A 178 9.26 -10.00 3.46
N GLY A 179 8.57 -9.08 4.15
CA GLY A 179 7.34 -9.37 4.87
C GLY A 179 6.17 -9.75 3.97
N TRP A 180 6.10 -9.18 2.75
CA TRP A 180 5.09 -9.53 1.75
C TRP A 180 5.40 -10.85 1.08
N GLN A 181 6.67 -11.08 0.70
CA GLN A 181 7.10 -12.37 0.17
C GLN A 181 6.75 -13.50 1.13
N ARG A 182 7.09 -13.36 2.43
CA ARG A 182 6.75 -14.36 3.44
C ARG A 182 5.25 -14.65 3.51
N LYS A 183 4.41 -13.61 3.55
CA LYS A 183 2.94 -13.76 3.57
C LYS A 183 2.42 -14.49 2.33
N MET A 184 2.98 -14.20 1.15
CA MET A 184 2.59 -14.89 -0.09
C MET A 184 2.99 -16.36 -0.08
N LEU A 185 4.20 -16.68 0.41
CA LEU A 185 4.68 -18.06 0.54
C LEU A 185 3.87 -18.87 1.57
N GLU A 186 3.56 -18.28 2.73
CA GLU A 186 2.67 -18.88 3.74
C GLU A 186 1.28 -19.18 3.16
N ARG A 187 0.74 -18.22 2.39
CA ARG A 187 -0.54 -18.38 1.71
C ARG A 187 -0.50 -19.46 0.63
N LEU A 188 0.55 -19.51 -0.19
CA LEU A 188 0.76 -20.56 -1.19
C LEU A 188 0.76 -21.95 -0.54
N ALA A 189 1.54 -22.12 0.52
CA ALA A 189 1.62 -23.39 1.25
C ALA A 189 0.28 -23.81 1.86
N TRP A 190 -0.55 -22.84 2.29
CA TRP A 190 -1.91 -23.11 2.75
C TRP A 190 -2.84 -23.51 1.61
N LEU A 191 -2.80 -22.80 0.47
CA LEU A 191 -3.63 -23.08 -0.70
C LEU A 191 -3.31 -24.46 -1.33
N GLU A 192 -2.03 -24.83 -1.39
CA GLU A 192 -1.57 -26.13 -1.92
C GLU A 192 -2.08 -27.32 -1.08
N LYS A 193 -2.23 -27.12 0.24
CA LYS A 193 -2.81 -28.12 1.15
C LYS A 193 -4.34 -28.18 1.12
N GLN A 194 -4.98 -27.19 0.52
CA GLN A 194 -6.43 -27.09 0.38
C GLN A 194 -6.80 -26.90 -1.10
N PRO A 195 -6.51 -27.88 -1.98
CA PRO A 195 -7.01 -27.84 -3.35
C PRO A 195 -8.52 -27.68 -3.26
N GLY A 196 -9.05 -26.61 -3.86
CA GLY A 196 -10.39 -26.12 -3.58
C GLY A 196 -11.40 -27.26 -3.57
N ALA A 197 -11.91 -27.61 -2.38
CA ALA A 197 -13.12 -28.40 -2.31
C ALA A 197 -14.19 -27.56 -3.00
N SER A 198 -14.90 -28.13 -3.98
CA SER A 198 -16.12 -27.51 -4.47
C SER A 198 -16.97 -27.20 -3.26
N LEU A 199 -17.36 -25.94 -3.08
CA LEU A 199 -18.41 -25.63 -2.10
C LEU A 199 -19.60 -26.55 -2.46
N PRO A 200 -20.11 -27.36 -1.53
CA PRO A 200 -21.37 -28.04 -1.78
C PRO A 200 -22.39 -26.95 -2.18
N PRO A 201 -23.28 -27.23 -3.16
CA PRO A 201 -24.25 -26.24 -3.60
C PRO A 201 -24.95 -25.66 -2.36
N ALA A 202 -24.95 -24.33 -2.26
CA ALA A 202 -25.64 -23.66 -1.16
C ALA A 202 -27.09 -24.16 -1.14
N PRO A 203 -27.65 -24.52 0.02
CA PRO A 203 -29.04 -24.92 0.08
C PRO A 203 -29.91 -23.80 -0.49
N ALA A 204 -30.78 -24.15 -1.44
CA ALA A 204 -31.57 -23.18 -2.18
C ALA A 204 -32.57 -22.39 -1.31
N PHE A 205 -32.82 -22.87 -0.09
CA PHE A 205 -33.80 -22.29 0.82
C PHE A 205 -33.26 -22.28 2.25
N HIS A 206 -33.52 -21.18 2.95
CA HIS A 206 -33.18 -20.97 4.35
C HIS A 206 -34.45 -20.57 5.10
N VAL A 207 -34.70 -21.15 6.27
CA VAL A 207 -35.84 -20.81 7.14
C VAL A 207 -35.34 -20.27 8.46
N LYS A 208 -36.07 -19.34 9.07
CA LYS A 208 -35.82 -18.88 10.43
C LYS A 208 -36.50 -19.89 11.39
N PRO A 209 -35.76 -20.63 12.23
CA PRO A 209 -36.39 -21.57 13.14
C PRO A 209 -37.22 -20.83 14.19
N GLU A 210 -38.36 -21.41 14.55
CA GLU A 210 -39.15 -20.95 15.69
C GLU A 210 -38.35 -21.25 16.98
N THR A 211 -38.11 -20.21 17.77
CA THR A 211 -37.64 -20.35 19.14
C THR A 211 -38.82 -20.76 20.01
N PHE A 212 -38.80 -22.00 20.54
CA PHE A 212 -39.68 -22.42 21.63
C PHE A 212 -39.23 -21.81 22.96
#